data_AF-A0A1V9YE83-F1
#
_entry.id   AF-A0A1V9YE83-F1
#
_cell.length_a   1.000
_cell.length_b   1.000
_cell.length_c   1.000
_cell.angle_alpha   90.00
_cell.angle_beta   90.00
_cell.angle_gamma   90.00
#
_symmetry.space_group_name_H-M   'P 1'
#
loop_
_entity.id
_entity.type
_entity.pdbx_description
1 polymer ?
#
loop_
_entity_poly.entity_id
_entity_poly.type
_entity_poly.pdbx_seq_one_letter_code
_entity_poly.pdbx_strand_id
1 'polypeptide(L)'
;MNFTSSSSMLSSLNFGKKTERVSLDFVLLSTSKVLSTKIICKVCRSSNPIISELCEECANSLPSAAEKLEILLKRVKVAKKKNIEIDATTECDICGVENPMDAVICADEDCAEEMTRLSDEDKLVKLVEAFKRLLFTNA
;
A
#
# COMPACT_ATOMS: atom_id res chain seq x y z
N MET A 1 -22.20 -39.72 -54.24
CA MET A 1 -23.06 -38.55 -54.45
C MET A 1 -22.78 -37.58 -53.32
N ASN A 2 -22.44 -36.35 -53.67
CA ASN A 2 -22.13 -35.23 -52.79
C ASN A 2 -23.31 -34.87 -51.87
N PHE A 3 -23.07 -34.26 -50.71
CA PHE A 3 -23.22 -32.81 -50.52
C PHE A 3 -23.02 -32.40 -49.05
N THR A 4 -22.31 -31.29 -48.90
CA THR A 4 -22.01 -30.48 -47.73
C THR A 4 -23.25 -29.82 -47.11
N SER A 5 -23.21 -29.45 -45.83
CA SER A 5 -23.20 -28.05 -45.38
C SER A 5 -23.78 -27.82 -43.98
N SER A 6 -23.18 -26.83 -43.33
CA SER A 6 -23.34 -26.32 -41.97
C SER A 6 -24.60 -25.47 -41.73
N SER A 7 -24.79 -25.17 -40.42
CA SER A 7 -25.44 -23.98 -39.81
C SER A 7 -26.97 -23.99 -39.86
N SER A 8 -27.77 -23.50 -38.89
CA SER A 8 -27.67 -22.72 -37.64
C SER A 8 -29.16 -22.49 -37.19
N MET A 9 -29.60 -22.35 -35.94
CA MET A 9 -29.63 -21.13 -35.11
C MET A 9 -30.67 -21.32 -33.97
N LEU A 10 -30.37 -20.71 -32.81
CA LEU A 10 -31.23 -20.01 -31.82
C LEU A 10 -32.38 -20.69 -31.07
N SER A 11 -32.27 -20.68 -29.73
CA SER A 11 -33.16 -20.01 -28.75
C SER A 11 -32.78 -20.48 -27.33
N SER A 12 -32.81 -19.75 -26.22
CA SER A 12 -32.95 -18.33 -25.89
C SER A 12 -32.41 -18.14 -24.46
N LEU A 13 -32.05 -16.90 -24.15
CA LEU A 13 -31.51 -16.34 -22.91
C LEU A 13 -32.28 -16.71 -21.62
N ASN A 14 -31.56 -16.80 -20.48
CA ASN A 14 -31.75 -15.82 -19.39
C ASN A 14 -30.70 -15.91 -18.25
N PHE A 15 -30.17 -14.71 -17.92
CA PHE A 15 -29.70 -14.15 -16.64
C PHE A 15 -29.06 -15.11 -15.60
N GLY A 16 -27.84 -14.90 -15.10
CA GLY A 16 -27.11 -13.65 -14.92
C GLY A 16 -26.53 -13.62 -13.50
N LYS A 17 -25.29 -14.12 -13.32
CA LYS A 17 -24.38 -13.74 -12.23
C LYS A 17 -22.96 -13.84 -12.76
N LYS A 18 -22.41 -12.70 -13.20
CA LYS A 18 -21.02 -12.59 -13.67
C LYS A 18 -20.10 -12.67 -12.45
N THR A 19 -19.77 -13.87 -12.00
CA THR A 19 -18.64 -14.08 -11.09
C THR A 19 -17.37 -13.84 -11.87
N GLU A 20 -16.88 -12.62 -11.79
CA GLU A 20 -15.59 -12.18 -12.31
C GLU A 20 -14.50 -12.99 -11.60
N ARG A 21 -13.91 -13.97 -12.30
CA ARG A 21 -12.69 -14.64 -11.83
C ARG A 21 -11.57 -13.61 -11.92
N VAL A 22 -11.35 -12.86 -10.84
CA VAL A 22 -10.16 -12.03 -10.72
C VAL A 22 -8.97 -13.00 -10.74
N SER A 23 -8.11 -12.89 -11.76
CA SER A 23 -6.93 -13.74 -11.88
C SER A 23 -6.06 -13.59 -10.63
N LEU A 24 -5.58 -14.71 -10.08
CA LEU A 24 -4.68 -14.71 -8.93
C LEU A 24 -3.44 -13.83 -9.20
N ASP A 25 -2.97 -13.83 -10.45
CA ASP A 25 -1.86 -12.98 -10.91
C ASP A 25 -2.17 -11.48 -10.79
N PHE A 26 -3.42 -11.09 -11.08
CA PHE A 26 -3.87 -9.71 -10.94
C PHE A 26 -3.96 -9.32 -9.46
N VAL A 27 -4.46 -10.21 -8.60
CA VAL A 27 -4.51 -9.97 -7.15
C VAL A 27 -3.09 -9.77 -6.63
N LEU A 28 -2.17 -10.70 -6.91
CA LEU A 28 -0.76 -10.67 -6.49
C LEU A 28 -0.01 -9.43 -7.00
N LEU A 29 -0.25 -9.01 -8.24
CA LEU A 29 0.34 -7.79 -8.78
C LEU A 29 -0.24 -6.53 -8.10
N SER A 30 -1.54 -6.55 -7.81
CA SER A 30 -2.22 -5.42 -7.16
C SER A 30 -1.87 -5.28 -5.68
N THR A 31 -1.57 -6.37 -4.99
CA THR A 31 -1.08 -6.37 -3.60
C THR A 31 0.38 -5.95 -3.55
N SER A 32 1.22 -6.45 -4.46
CA SER A 32 2.63 -6.05 -4.57
C SER A 32 2.82 -4.55 -4.77
N LYS A 33 1.97 -3.90 -5.58
CA LYS A 33 2.01 -2.43 -5.75
C LYS A 33 1.62 -1.68 -4.49
N VAL A 34 0.65 -2.19 -3.73
CA VAL A 34 0.20 -1.58 -2.47
C VAL A 34 1.25 -1.72 -1.39
N LEU A 35 1.93 -2.88 -1.31
CA LEU A 35 2.99 -3.16 -0.35
C LEU A 35 4.37 -2.65 -0.79
N SER A 36 4.47 -1.90 -1.88
CA SER A 36 5.74 -1.37 -2.35
C SER A 36 6.34 -0.39 -1.33
N THR A 37 7.64 -0.52 -1.06
CA THR A 37 8.44 0.45 -0.29
C THR A 37 9.41 1.21 -1.20
N LYS A 38 9.02 1.40 -2.47
CA LYS A 38 9.78 2.15 -3.47
C LYS A 38 9.14 3.51 -3.77
N ILE A 39 9.95 4.46 -4.24
CA ILE A 39 9.53 5.78 -4.72
C ILE A 39 10.15 6.05 -6.10
N ILE A 40 9.45 6.84 -6.92
CA ILE A 40 9.92 7.21 -8.26
C ILE A 40 10.61 8.56 -8.19
N CYS A 41 11.82 8.65 -8.74
CA CYS A 41 12.51 9.92 -8.90
C CYS A 41 11.72 10.83 -9.83
N LYS A 42 11.43 12.08 -9.42
CA LYS A 42 10.68 13.04 -10.24
C LYS A 42 11.49 13.50 -11.46
N VAL A 43 12.82 13.41 -11.42
CA VAL A 43 13.75 13.84 -12.47
C VAL A 43 13.96 12.73 -13.51
N CYS A 44 14.64 11.64 -13.15
CA CYS A 44 15.02 10.59 -14.09
C CYS A 44 14.05 9.39 -14.15
N ARG A 45 12.98 9.39 -13.34
CA ARG A 45 11.95 8.33 -13.28
C ARG A 45 12.43 6.95 -12.79
N SER A 46 13.67 6.85 -12.29
CA SER A 46 14.14 5.60 -11.70
C SER A 46 13.38 5.24 -10.41
N SER A 47 13.31 3.94 -10.11
CA SER A 47 12.72 3.43 -8.87
C SER A 47 13.80 3.34 -7.79
N ASN A 48 13.56 3.99 -6.65
CA ASN A 48 14.52 4.09 -5.56
C ASN A 48 13.88 3.53 -4.27
N PRO A 49 14.66 3.00 -3.31
CA PRO A 49 14.16 2.74 -1.96
C PRO A 49 13.54 4.00 -1.37
N ILE A 50 12.39 3.86 -0.70
CA ILE A 50 11.70 5.03 -0.12
C ILE A 50 12.50 5.69 1.01
N ILE A 51 13.44 4.98 1.62
CA ILE A 51 14.34 5.50 2.66
C ILE A 51 15.49 6.34 2.09
N SER A 52 15.79 6.26 0.78
CA SER A 52 16.95 6.93 0.20
C SER A 52 16.75 8.44 0.15
N GLU A 53 17.76 9.21 0.54
CA GLU A 53 17.76 10.68 0.48
C GLU A 53 18.00 11.20 -0.94
N LEU A 54 18.88 10.52 -1.68
CA LEU A 54 19.24 10.86 -3.05
C LEU A 54 18.81 9.74 -4.00
N CYS A 55 18.56 10.12 -5.25
CA CYS A 55 18.32 9.16 -6.31
C CYS A 55 19.59 8.40 -6.67
N GLU A 56 19.52 7.07 -6.69
CA GLU A 56 20.65 6.17 -6.98
C GLU A 56 21.20 6.33 -8.41
N GLU A 57 20.37 6.81 -9.35
CA GLU A 57 20.74 6.95 -10.77
C GLU A 57 21.24 8.35 -11.15
N CYS A 58 20.63 9.40 -10.59
CA CYS A 58 20.90 10.78 -11.02
C CYS A 58 21.34 11.71 -9.89
N ALA A 59 21.53 11.18 -8.67
CA ALA A 59 21.94 11.89 -7.46
C ALA A 59 21.07 13.10 -7.04
N ASN A 60 19.95 13.35 -7.71
CA ASN A 60 19.00 14.39 -7.30
C ASN A 60 18.31 14.02 -5.98
N SER A 61 18.04 15.03 -5.15
CA SER A 61 17.30 14.84 -3.90
C SER A 61 15.93 14.20 -4.15
N LEU A 62 15.65 13.16 -3.38
CA LEU A 62 14.32 12.57 -3.27
C LEU A 62 13.48 13.38 -2.27
N PRO A 63 12.15 13.15 -2.21
CA PRO A 63 11.27 13.83 -1.26
C PRO A 63 11.75 13.72 0.19
N SER A 64 11.32 14.65 1.04
CA SER A 64 11.64 14.66 2.47
C SER A 64 11.05 13.46 3.21
N ALA A 65 11.50 13.20 4.44
CA ALA A 65 10.93 12.13 5.27
C ALA A 65 9.42 12.31 5.49
N ALA A 66 8.98 13.54 5.77
CA ALA A 66 7.56 13.90 5.89
C ALA A 66 6.75 13.53 4.64
N GLU A 67 7.24 13.91 3.44
CA GLU A 67 6.57 13.59 2.18
C GLU A 67 6.55 12.07 1.92
N LYS A 68 7.63 11.36 2.24
CA LYS A 68 7.73 9.89 2.12
C LYS A 68 6.78 9.18 3.08
N LEU A 69 6.69 9.65 4.32
CA LEU A 69 5.77 9.13 5.33
C LEU A 69 4.32 9.28 4.87
N GLU A 70 3.95 10.46 4.35
CA GLU A 70 2.61 10.70 3.81
C GLU A 70 2.27 9.73 2.66
N ILE A 71 3.22 9.45 1.77
CA ILE A 71 3.07 8.47 0.70
C ILE A 71 2.79 7.07 1.26
N LEU A 72 3.52 6.62 2.28
CA LEU A 72 3.28 5.31 2.89
C LEU A 72 1.94 5.25 3.63
N LEU A 73 1.56 6.29 4.36
CA LEU A 73 0.26 6.37 5.02
C LEU A 73 -0.90 6.30 4.01
N LYS A 74 -0.74 6.93 2.85
CA LYS A 74 -1.69 6.76 1.72
C LYS A 74 -1.77 5.31 1.26
N ARG A 75 -0.64 4.60 1.18
CA ARG A 75 -0.60 3.16 0.84
C ARG A 75 -1.28 2.30 1.93
N VAL A 76 -1.09 2.60 3.22
CA VAL A 76 -1.82 1.96 4.33
C VAL A 76 -3.33 2.11 4.15
N LYS A 77 -3.80 3.32 3.84
CA LYS A 77 -5.24 3.59 3.59
C LYS A 77 -5.77 2.76 2.41
N VAL A 78 -4.97 2.57 1.35
CA VAL A 78 -5.33 1.70 0.23
C VAL A 78 -5.29 0.21 0.61
N ALA A 79 -4.31 -0.23 1.39
CA ALA A 79 -4.18 -1.59 1.89
C ALA A 79 -5.40 -2.00 2.73
N LYS A 80 -5.81 -1.13 3.67
CA LYS A 80 -7.01 -1.32 4.50
C LYS A 80 -8.27 -1.52 3.66
N LYS A 81 -8.45 -0.74 2.57
CA LYS A 81 -9.58 -0.91 1.63
C LYS A 81 -9.58 -2.24 0.88
N LYS A 82 -8.42 -2.90 0.80
CA LYS A 82 -8.25 -4.24 0.22
C LYS A 82 -8.23 -5.36 1.26
N ASN A 83 -8.59 -5.06 2.51
CA ASN A 83 -8.49 -5.99 3.64
C ASN A 83 -7.07 -6.52 3.89
N ILE A 84 -6.06 -5.70 3.62
CA ILE A 84 -4.67 -5.97 3.97
C ILE A 84 -4.34 -5.12 5.19
N GLU A 85 -4.01 -5.77 6.29
CA GLU A 85 -3.66 -5.12 7.53
C GLU A 85 -2.15 -4.83 7.56
N ILE A 86 -1.81 -3.55 7.62
CA ILE A 86 -0.45 -3.08 7.82
C ILE A 86 -0.42 -2.43 9.19
N ASP A 87 0.46 -2.91 10.05
CA ASP A 87 0.73 -2.29 11.33
C ASP A 87 1.27 -0.87 11.09
N ALA A 88 0.44 0.12 11.41
CA ALA A 88 0.69 1.53 11.24
C ALA A 88 0.26 2.28 12.50
N THR A 89 0.57 1.71 13.66
CA THR A 89 0.32 2.32 14.97
C THR A 89 1.64 2.68 15.65
N THR A 90 1.54 3.54 16.66
CA THR A 90 2.59 3.83 17.62
C THR A 90 1.96 4.06 18.97
N GLU A 91 2.63 3.66 20.03
CA GLU A 91 2.17 3.90 21.39
C GLU A 91 2.41 5.36 21.79
N CYS A 92 1.51 5.90 22.61
CA CYS A 92 1.73 7.15 23.34
C CYS A 92 2.70 6.87 24.48
N ASP A 93 3.74 7.68 24.61
CA ASP A 93 4.77 7.46 25.63
C ASP A 93 4.33 7.80 27.06
N ILE A 94 3.22 8.52 27.20
CA ILE A 94 2.70 8.99 28.48
C ILE A 94 1.73 7.96 29.07
N CYS A 95 0.74 7.52 28.29
CA CYS A 95 -0.28 6.59 28.76
C CYS A 95 -0.20 5.18 28.14
N GLY A 96 0.70 4.95 27.18
CA GLY A 96 0.87 3.65 26.50
C GLY A 96 -0.20 3.31 25.47
N VAL A 97 -1.18 4.19 25.25
CA VAL A 97 -2.29 3.94 24.33
C VAL A 97 -1.78 3.89 22.89
N GLU A 98 -2.22 2.89 22.12
CA GLU A 98 -1.92 2.78 20.71
C GLU A 98 -2.66 3.84 19.90
N ASN A 99 -1.91 4.52 19.03
CA ASN A 99 -2.38 5.61 18.20
C ASN A 99 -2.03 5.35 16.74
N PRO A 100 -2.83 5.83 15.77
CA PRO A 100 -2.42 5.85 14.36
C PRO A 100 -1.06 6.56 14.19
N MET A 101 -0.22 6.08 13.27
CA MET A 101 1.09 6.69 13.00
C MET A 101 0.99 8.15 12.51
N ASP A 102 -0.16 8.55 11.95
CA ASP A 102 -0.48 9.93 11.54
C ASP A 102 -1.21 10.74 12.62
N ALA A 103 -1.36 10.21 13.84
CA ALA A 103 -1.91 10.94 14.96
C ALA A 103 -0.98 12.08 15.39
N VAL A 104 -1.57 13.23 15.66
CA VAL A 104 -0.90 14.43 16.19
C VAL A 104 -1.12 14.55 17.70
N ILE A 105 -2.22 14.01 18.21
CA ILE A 105 -2.62 14.03 19.62
C ILE A 105 -2.98 12.59 20.01
N CYS A 106 -2.68 12.20 21.25
CA CYS A 106 -3.09 10.91 21.80
C CYS A 106 -4.63 10.76 21.78
N ALA A 107 -5.10 9.59 21.35
CA ALA A 107 -6.51 9.23 21.26
C ALA A 107 -7.18 9.05 22.62
N ASP A 108 -6.39 8.90 23.69
CA ASP A 108 -6.87 8.90 25.06
C ASP A 108 -7.20 10.33 25.50
N GLU A 109 -8.49 10.61 25.74
CA GLU A 109 -9.00 11.93 26.12
C GLU A 109 -8.43 12.42 27.46
N ASP A 110 -8.10 11.51 28.38
CA ASP A 110 -7.51 11.86 29.68
C ASP A 110 -6.02 12.23 29.56
N CYS A 111 -5.37 11.76 28.49
CA CYS A 111 -3.97 12.08 28.17
C CYS A 111 -3.89 13.35 27.33
N ALA A 112 -4.51 13.34 26.14
CA ALA A 112 -4.54 14.45 25.18
C ALA A 112 -3.17 15.07 24.82
N GLU A 113 -2.07 14.33 25.04
CA GLU A 113 -0.70 14.78 24.79
C GLU A 113 -0.35 14.75 23.30
N GLU A 114 0.55 15.64 22.87
CA GLU A 114 1.03 15.70 21.50
C GLU A 114 1.95 14.51 21.15
N MET A 115 1.71 13.89 19.99
CA MET A 115 2.43 12.72 19.47
C MET A 115 3.68 13.11 18.67
N THR A 116 4.56 13.92 19.27
CA THR A 116 5.75 14.52 18.62
C THR A 116 7.06 13.79 18.90
N ARG A 117 7.05 12.77 19.76
CA ARG A 117 8.29 12.07 20.15
C ARG A 117 9.01 11.40 18.98
N LEU A 118 8.25 10.81 18.05
CA LEU A 118 8.83 10.17 16.88
C LEU A 118 8.93 11.18 15.74
N SER A 119 10.16 11.36 15.27
CA SER A 119 10.45 12.10 14.05
C SER A 119 9.76 11.44 12.84
N ASP A 120 9.58 12.20 11.75
CA ASP A 120 9.05 11.64 10.51
C ASP A 120 9.98 10.56 9.94
N GLU A 121 11.28 10.68 10.17
CA GLU A 121 12.29 9.67 9.83
C GLU A 121 12.05 8.36 10.58
N ASP A 122 11.83 8.41 11.90
CA ASP A 122 11.58 7.21 12.71
C ASP A 122 10.24 6.56 12.36
N LYS A 123 9.19 7.38 12.17
CA LYS A 123 7.87 6.91 11.70
C LYS A 123 8.00 6.24 10.33
N LEU A 124 8.78 6.82 9.42
CA LEU A 124 9.04 6.28 8.09
C LEU A 124 9.74 4.91 8.19
N VAL A 125 10.79 4.78 9.00
CA VAL A 125 11.53 3.52 9.17
C VAL A 125 10.61 2.42 9.72
N LYS A 126 9.88 2.70 10.80
CA LYS A 126 8.91 1.76 11.39
C LYS A 126 7.89 1.28 10.36
N LEU A 127 7.32 2.20 9.59
CA LEU A 127 6.31 1.86 8.60
C LEU A 127 6.91 1.06 7.42
N VAL A 128 8.13 1.36 6.99
CA VAL A 128 8.84 0.55 5.99
C VAL A 128 9.04 -0.89 6.47
N GLU A 129 9.38 -1.10 7.74
CA GLU A 129 9.50 -2.44 8.32
C GLU A 129 8.17 -3.19 8.34
N ALA A 130 7.08 -2.52 8.72
CA ALA A 130 5.74 -3.12 8.70
C ALA A 130 5.35 -3.61 7.29
N PHE A 131 5.61 -2.80 6.26
CA PHE A 131 5.40 -3.20 4.86
C PHE A 131 6.28 -4.39 4.46
N LYS A 132 7.56 -4.40 4.85
CA LYS A 132 8.48 -5.50 4.55
C LYS A 132 8.04 -6.81 5.19
N ARG A 133 7.58 -6.79 6.45
CA ARG A 133 7.12 -8.01 7.15
C ARG A 133 6.03 -8.73 6.34
N LEU A 134 5.10 -7.99 5.75
CA LEU A 134 4.03 -8.55 4.92
C LEU A 134 4.51 -9.09 3.55
N LEU A 135 5.59 -8.54 2.99
CA LEU A 135 6.16 -9.06 1.76
C LEU A 135 6.82 -10.42 1.96
N PHE A 136 7.38 -10.68 3.15
CA PHE A 136 8.06 -11.94 3.46
C PHE A 136 7.14 -13.02 4.02
N THR A 137 5.99 -12.67 4.63
CA THR A 137 5.01 -13.65 5.12
C THR A 137 4.12 -14.24 4.01
N ASN A 138 4.10 -13.62 2.82
CA ASN A 138 3.29 -14.04 1.67
C ASN A 138 4.12 -14.69 0.54
N ALA A 139 5.41 -14.97 0.78
CA ALA A 139 6.31 -15.67 -0.14
C ALA A 139 6.46 -17.14 0.26
#